data_AF-A0A4Y2T2M8-F1
#
_entry.id   AF-A0A4Y2T2M8-F1
#
_cell.length_a   1.000
_cell.length_b   1.000
_cell.length_c   1.000
_cell.angle_alpha   90.00
_cell.angle_beta   90.00
_cell.angle_gamma   90.00
#
_symmetry.space_group_name_H-M   'P 1'
#
loop_
_entity.id
_entity.type
_entity.pdbx_description
1 polymer ?
#
loop_
_entity_poly.entity_id
_entity_poly.type
_entity_poly.pdbx_seq_one_letter_code
_entity_poly.pdbx_strand_id
1 'polypeptide(L)'
;KKPVMNDFLIPFVEELKKLQKEGIKWKDIKHGKDSVKTTKVFTLTCSSDAPARCARQNFKQFNGKFGCGFCEQEGLRVAKGKGHCRIYPFNGQVAAKRTFENCVRNAEEALATDKSVKGVKGTSVLMNLYPNFNMSSGSLDSLRAKDIRRLDIRIRDLKLPHEATRKLRTTKGISFWKASEWRIFLLTSPVLLKNILNHIVYKHWLLFVHGITLLLGTNISRDDIAKAEDCLKRFVSGVKDIYGIEEQSYNIHLLLHLSATVKAWGPLWANSCFVFEDALGKLKTLHHGTKAVPMQITSAYTSKSLLGVLVSKQEIRNHQILKFIEEMQAKHAVTKKVTNINVCMLYGKTTYRNLLRTEEKAILKLLGD
;
A
#
# COMPACT_ATOMS: atom_id res chain seq x y z
N LYS A 1 -11.10 -24.60 -0.93
CA LYS A 1 -11.27 -23.95 -2.26
C LYS A 1 -11.26 -22.43 -2.04
N LYS A 2 -10.65 -21.63 -2.92
CA LYS A 2 -10.76 -20.15 -2.79
C LYS A 2 -12.23 -19.75 -2.99
N PRO A 3 -12.75 -18.75 -2.25
CA PRO A 3 -14.12 -18.29 -2.44
C PRO A 3 -14.28 -17.69 -3.83
N VAL A 4 -15.47 -17.82 -4.41
CA VAL A 4 -15.85 -17.11 -5.62
C VAL A 4 -16.03 -15.65 -5.24
N MET A 5 -15.10 -14.79 -5.66
CA MET A 5 -15.07 -13.39 -5.21
C MET A 5 -16.33 -12.61 -5.60
N ASN A 6 -16.96 -12.96 -6.73
CA ASN A 6 -18.22 -12.33 -7.13
C ASN A 6 -19.30 -12.61 -6.09
N ASP A 7 -19.57 -13.88 -5.77
CA ASP A 7 -20.58 -14.26 -4.78
C ASP A 7 -20.29 -13.66 -3.40
N PHE A 8 -19.02 -13.67 -3.00
CA PHE A 8 -18.59 -13.15 -1.70
C PHE A 8 -18.82 -11.63 -1.55
N LEU A 9 -18.72 -10.87 -2.63
CA LEU A 9 -18.81 -9.40 -2.60
C LEU A 9 -20.24 -8.87 -2.78
N ILE A 10 -21.23 -9.71 -3.10
CA ILE A 10 -22.62 -9.27 -3.31
C ILE A 10 -23.16 -8.48 -2.12
N PRO A 11 -23.16 -9.00 -0.87
CA PRO A 11 -23.75 -8.27 0.26
C PRO A 11 -23.05 -6.93 0.52
N PHE A 12 -21.72 -6.91 0.34
CA PHE A 12 -20.92 -5.70 0.51
C PHE A 12 -21.25 -4.64 -0.54
N VAL A 13 -21.40 -5.02 -1.80
CA VAL A 13 -21.73 -4.08 -2.89
C VAL A 13 -23.16 -3.55 -2.75
N GLU A 14 -24.11 -4.38 -2.33
CA GLU A 14 -25.48 -3.96 -2.05
C GLU A 14 -25.54 -2.93 -0.91
N GLU A 15 -24.82 -3.17 0.18
CA GLU A 15 -24.72 -2.24 1.29
C GLU A 15 -24.08 -0.90 0.85
N LEU A 16 -23.00 -0.95 0.08
CA LEU A 16 -22.38 0.26 -0.47
C LEU A 16 -23.34 1.04 -1.38
N LYS A 17 -24.10 0.37 -2.25
CA LYS A 17 -25.11 1.02 -3.09
C LYS A 17 -26.18 1.71 -2.25
N LYS A 18 -26.62 1.06 -1.17
CA LYS A 18 -27.56 1.65 -0.21
C LYS A 18 -26.97 2.89 0.45
N LEU A 19 -25.72 2.82 0.93
CA LEU A 19 -25.02 3.95 1.56
C LEU A 19 -24.74 5.11 0.59
N GLN A 20 -24.54 4.83 -0.71
CA GLN A 20 -24.42 5.85 -1.75
C GLN A 20 -25.75 6.56 -2.01
N LYS A 21 -26.84 5.80 -2.09
CA LYS A 21 -28.17 6.34 -2.42
C LYS A 21 -28.80 7.05 -1.22
N GLU A 22 -28.91 6.35 -0.10
CA GLU A 22 -29.66 6.74 1.09
C GLU A 22 -28.80 7.44 2.14
N GLY A 23 -27.55 7.01 2.30
CA GLY A 23 -26.64 7.50 3.33
C GLY A 23 -27.00 7.05 4.75
N ILE A 24 -26.24 7.55 5.72
CA ILE A 24 -26.42 7.32 7.16
C ILE A 24 -27.00 8.59 7.78
N LYS A 25 -28.18 8.48 8.37
CA LYS A 25 -28.82 9.58 9.12
C LYS A 25 -28.33 9.59 10.56
N TRP A 26 -27.89 10.73 11.06
CA TRP A 26 -27.39 10.89 12.43
C TRP A 26 -27.67 12.29 12.98
N LYS A 27 -27.66 12.42 14.31
CA LYS A 27 -27.80 13.69 15.04
C LYS A 27 -26.52 14.01 15.80
N ASP A 28 -26.16 15.29 15.86
CA ASP A 28 -24.94 15.76 16.52
C ASP A 28 -25.25 16.14 17.98
N ILE A 29 -25.33 15.10 18.82
CA ILE A 29 -25.67 15.23 20.24
C ILE A 29 -24.58 16.00 21.00
N LYS A 30 -23.31 15.90 20.57
CA LYS A 30 -22.16 16.52 21.25
C LYS A 30 -22.11 18.03 21.10
N HIS A 31 -22.55 18.57 19.97
CA HIS A 31 -22.54 20.02 19.71
C HIS A 31 -23.93 20.65 19.82
N GLY A 32 -24.90 19.96 20.43
CA GLY A 32 -26.24 20.50 20.68
C GLY A 32 -27.04 20.83 19.43
N LYS A 33 -26.68 20.26 18.26
CA LYS A 33 -27.41 20.48 17.01
C LYS A 33 -28.44 19.38 16.82
N ASP A 34 -29.71 19.70 16.98
CA ASP A 34 -30.83 18.74 16.82
C ASP A 34 -31.20 18.46 15.35
N SER A 35 -30.51 19.10 14.39
CA SER A 35 -30.72 18.84 12.98
C SER A 35 -30.20 17.46 12.58
N VAL A 36 -31.08 16.67 11.93
CA VAL A 36 -30.71 15.38 11.34
C VAL A 36 -29.80 15.62 10.14
N LYS A 37 -28.57 15.11 10.20
CA LYS A 37 -27.62 15.12 9.09
C LYS A 37 -27.67 13.79 8.36
N THR A 38 -27.42 13.81 7.05
CA THR A 38 -27.27 12.60 6.23
C THR A 38 -25.87 12.57 5.65
N THR A 39 -25.09 11.55 5.98
CA THR A 39 -23.76 11.31 5.41
C THR A 39 -23.84 10.21 4.36
N LYS A 40 -23.53 10.54 3.10
CA LYS A 40 -23.44 9.55 2.01
C LYS A 40 -22.02 9.01 1.89
N VAL A 41 -21.90 7.72 1.58
CA VAL A 41 -20.60 7.05 1.47
C VAL A 41 -20.36 6.68 0.01
N PHE A 42 -19.27 7.16 -0.57
CA PHE A 42 -18.87 6.83 -1.95
C PHE A 42 -17.56 6.05 -1.95
N THR A 43 -17.53 4.96 -2.71
CA THR A 43 -16.34 4.13 -2.86
C THR A 43 -15.49 4.69 -3.98
N LEU A 44 -14.35 5.28 -3.63
CA LEU A 44 -13.49 5.95 -4.60
C LEU A 44 -12.37 5.04 -5.11
N THR A 45 -11.65 4.37 -4.20
CA THR A 45 -10.50 3.54 -4.53
C THR A 45 -10.58 2.19 -3.84
N CYS A 46 -9.86 1.20 -4.38
CA CYS A 46 -9.77 -0.13 -3.82
C CYS A 46 -8.35 -0.67 -3.95
N SER A 47 -7.52 -0.48 -2.92
CA SER A 47 -6.16 -0.99 -2.91
C SER A 47 -6.15 -2.52 -2.73
N SER A 48 -5.33 -3.20 -3.52
CA SER A 48 -5.00 -4.62 -3.31
C SER A 48 -3.74 -5.00 -4.06
N ASP A 49 -3.12 -6.09 -3.64
CA ASP A 49 -2.07 -6.74 -4.41
C ASP A 49 -2.56 -7.26 -5.78
N ALA A 50 -1.63 -7.66 -6.63
CA ALA A 50 -1.96 -8.09 -7.99
C ALA A 50 -2.87 -9.34 -8.04
N PRO A 51 -2.64 -10.42 -7.27
CA PRO A 51 -3.54 -11.57 -7.24
C PRO A 51 -4.97 -11.23 -6.78
N ALA A 52 -5.13 -10.48 -5.69
CA ALA A 52 -6.44 -10.09 -5.18
C ALA A 52 -7.13 -9.11 -6.14
N ARG A 53 -6.38 -8.21 -6.78
CA ARG A 53 -6.91 -7.32 -7.81
C ARG A 53 -7.53 -8.12 -8.95
N CYS A 54 -6.80 -9.08 -9.50
CA CYS A 54 -7.31 -9.92 -10.59
C CYS A 54 -8.56 -10.72 -10.17
N ALA A 55 -8.58 -11.23 -8.93
CA ALA A 55 -9.73 -11.96 -8.41
C ALA A 55 -10.98 -11.08 -8.29
N ARG A 56 -10.83 -9.87 -7.73
CA ARG A 56 -11.92 -8.89 -7.58
C ARG A 56 -12.43 -8.36 -8.92
N GLN A 57 -11.54 -8.15 -9.88
CA GLN A 57 -11.87 -7.69 -11.23
C GLN A 57 -12.46 -8.80 -12.12
N ASN A 58 -12.39 -10.06 -11.69
CA ASN A 58 -12.64 -11.24 -12.51
C ASN A 58 -11.75 -11.32 -13.78
N PHE A 59 -10.48 -10.93 -13.65
CA PHE A 59 -9.47 -10.97 -14.71
C PHE A 59 -8.51 -12.16 -14.56
N LYS A 60 -7.84 -12.52 -15.65
CA LYS A 60 -6.66 -13.40 -15.62
C LYS A 60 -5.56 -12.76 -14.77
N GLN A 61 -4.78 -13.61 -14.10
CA GLN A 61 -3.66 -13.16 -13.28
C GLN A 61 -2.52 -12.57 -14.13
N PHE A 62 -1.56 -11.91 -13.48
CA PHE A 62 -0.43 -11.22 -14.09
C PHE A 62 0.44 -12.09 -15.02
N ASN A 63 0.41 -13.42 -14.86
CA ASN A 63 1.10 -14.40 -15.72
C ASN A 63 0.31 -14.76 -17.00
N GLY A 64 -0.95 -14.34 -17.10
CA GLY A 64 -1.80 -14.53 -18.27
C GLY A 64 -1.37 -13.69 -19.46
N LYS A 65 -1.85 -14.07 -20.66
CA LYS A 65 -1.58 -13.39 -21.93
C LYS A 65 -1.99 -11.90 -21.92
N PHE A 66 -3.07 -11.56 -21.22
CA PHE A 66 -3.53 -10.19 -21.00
C PHE A 66 -3.72 -9.95 -19.50
N GLY A 67 -2.65 -10.13 -18.72
CA GLY A 67 -2.70 -10.09 -17.25
C GLY A 67 -2.66 -8.69 -16.63
N CYS A 68 -2.48 -7.64 -17.42
CA CYS A 68 -2.53 -6.27 -16.92
C CYS A 68 -3.98 -5.82 -16.68
N GLY A 69 -4.26 -5.33 -15.47
CA GLY A 69 -5.56 -4.76 -15.09
C GLY A 69 -5.75 -3.31 -15.52
N PHE A 70 -4.70 -2.65 -16.01
CA PHE A 70 -4.71 -1.22 -16.39
C PHE A 70 -4.77 -1.02 -17.91
N CYS A 71 -4.21 -1.93 -18.69
CA CYS A 71 -4.14 -1.84 -20.15
C CYS A 71 -4.37 -3.20 -20.82
N GLU A 72 -4.59 -3.17 -22.12
CA GLU A 72 -4.83 -4.36 -22.94
C GLU A 72 -3.56 -4.89 -23.61
N GLN A 73 -2.38 -4.55 -23.07
CA GLN A 73 -1.13 -5.06 -23.60
C GLN A 73 -1.07 -6.58 -23.51
N GLU A 74 -0.77 -7.20 -24.65
CA GLU A 74 -0.45 -8.62 -24.73
C GLU A 74 0.95 -8.88 -24.16
N GLY A 75 1.03 -9.80 -23.20
CA GLY A 75 2.29 -10.27 -22.66
C GLY A 75 2.84 -11.45 -23.48
N LEU A 76 4.14 -11.44 -23.74
CA LEU A 76 4.84 -12.49 -24.48
C LEU A 76 5.45 -13.53 -23.53
N ARG A 77 5.57 -14.77 -23.99
CA ARG A 77 6.22 -15.84 -23.24
C ARG A 77 7.66 -15.98 -23.75
N VAL A 78 8.64 -15.85 -22.85
CA VAL A 78 10.06 -16.00 -23.19
C VAL A 78 10.70 -17.05 -22.29
N ALA A 79 11.77 -17.69 -22.77
CA ALA A 79 12.55 -18.62 -21.96
C ALA A 79 13.30 -17.88 -20.84
N LYS A 80 13.33 -18.45 -19.64
CA LYS A 80 14.09 -17.95 -18.48
C LYS A 80 14.62 -19.13 -17.68
N GLY A 81 15.93 -19.39 -17.79
CA GLY A 81 16.56 -20.59 -17.24
C GLY A 81 15.94 -21.87 -17.84
N LYS A 82 15.57 -22.83 -16.98
CA LYS A 82 14.90 -24.08 -17.39
C LYS A 82 13.38 -23.94 -17.63
N GLY A 83 12.83 -22.73 -17.53
CA GLY A 83 11.39 -22.49 -17.65
C GLY A 83 11.06 -21.32 -18.57
N HIS A 84 9.86 -20.78 -18.41
CA HIS A 84 9.40 -19.61 -19.15
C HIS A 84 8.83 -18.55 -18.22
N CYS A 85 8.98 -17.28 -18.56
CA CYS A 85 8.30 -16.18 -17.91
C CYS A 85 7.40 -15.42 -18.89
N ARG A 86 6.44 -14.66 -18.33
CA ARG A 86 5.60 -13.71 -19.07
C ARG A 86 6.22 -12.32 -18.95
N ILE A 87 6.47 -11.68 -20.08
CA ILE A 87 7.00 -10.32 -20.17
C ILE A 87 6.00 -9.40 -20.88
N TYR A 88 6.20 -8.10 -20.72
CA TYR A 88 5.38 -7.05 -21.34
C TYR A 88 6.32 -6.08 -22.06
N PRO A 89 6.65 -6.33 -23.33
CA PRO A 89 7.63 -5.53 -24.05
C PRO A 89 7.17 -4.09 -24.28
N PHE A 90 8.05 -3.13 -24.06
CA PHE A 90 7.76 -1.72 -24.34
C PHE A 90 8.51 -1.26 -25.59
N ASN A 91 7.79 -0.73 -26.56
CA ASN A 91 8.30 -0.24 -27.85
C ASN A 91 8.20 1.29 -27.97
N GLY A 92 8.12 2.00 -26.84
CA GLY A 92 7.97 3.46 -26.80
C GLY A 92 6.51 3.94 -26.74
N GLN A 93 5.54 3.08 -27.02
CA GLN A 93 4.12 3.43 -26.94
C GLN A 93 3.42 2.69 -25.80
N VAL A 94 2.69 3.43 -24.97
CA VAL A 94 1.89 2.85 -23.89
C VAL A 94 0.64 2.22 -24.50
N ALA A 95 0.39 0.96 -24.18
CA ALA A 95 -0.78 0.25 -24.68
C ALA A 95 -2.10 0.90 -24.25
N ALA A 96 -3.15 0.64 -25.03
CA ALA A 96 -4.50 1.15 -24.75
C ALA A 96 -4.96 0.79 -23.33
N LYS A 97 -5.45 1.79 -22.60
CA LYS A 97 -5.96 1.62 -21.24
C LYS A 97 -7.27 0.85 -21.27
N ARG A 98 -7.52 0.09 -20.20
CA ARG A 98 -8.82 -0.53 -19.96
C ARG A 98 -9.81 0.51 -19.47
N THR A 99 -10.86 0.72 -20.25
CA THR A 99 -12.02 1.53 -19.84
C THR A 99 -13.10 0.63 -19.26
N PHE A 100 -14.05 1.25 -18.53
CA PHE A 100 -15.19 0.53 -17.99
C PHE A 100 -15.99 -0.14 -19.12
N GLU A 101 -16.25 0.61 -20.19
CA GLU A 101 -17.06 0.21 -21.34
C GLU A 101 -16.41 -0.96 -22.09
N ASN A 102 -15.10 -0.92 -22.33
CA ASN A 102 -14.38 -2.04 -22.94
C ASN A 102 -14.36 -3.27 -22.03
N CYS A 103 -14.25 -3.08 -20.72
CA CYS A 103 -14.28 -4.21 -19.78
C CYS A 103 -15.66 -4.86 -19.72
N VAL A 104 -16.75 -4.10 -19.79
CA VAL A 104 -18.13 -4.64 -19.87
C VAL A 104 -18.30 -5.46 -21.14
N ARG A 105 -17.95 -4.88 -22.30
CA ARG A 105 -18.03 -5.59 -23.59
C ARG A 105 -17.21 -6.88 -23.61
N ASN A 106 -15.97 -6.83 -23.14
CA ASN A 106 -15.11 -8.02 -23.03
C ASN A 106 -15.67 -9.05 -22.04
N ALA A 107 -16.36 -8.63 -20.99
CA ALA A 107 -17.00 -9.52 -20.02
C ALA A 107 -18.23 -10.23 -20.62
N GLU A 108 -19.07 -9.51 -21.35
CA GLU A 108 -20.24 -10.04 -22.05
C GLU A 108 -19.81 -11.09 -23.09
N GLU A 109 -18.83 -10.76 -23.93
CA GLU A 109 -18.28 -11.70 -24.91
C GLU A 109 -17.62 -12.91 -24.24
N ALA A 110 -16.93 -12.72 -23.10
CA ALA A 110 -16.32 -13.83 -22.37
C ALA A 110 -17.36 -14.79 -21.77
N LEU A 111 -18.50 -14.27 -21.32
CA LEU A 111 -19.63 -15.09 -20.85
C LEU A 111 -20.30 -15.83 -22.01
N ALA A 112 -20.48 -15.17 -23.16
CA ALA A 112 -21.09 -15.78 -24.34
C ALA A 112 -20.26 -16.91 -24.94
N THR A 113 -18.93 -16.80 -24.88
CA THR A 113 -17.99 -17.74 -25.51
C THR A 113 -17.36 -18.76 -24.55
N ASP A 114 -17.63 -18.63 -23.25
CA ASP A 114 -16.94 -19.32 -22.14
C ASP A 114 -15.40 -19.23 -22.24
N LYS A 115 -14.89 -18.16 -22.85
CA LYS A 115 -13.47 -17.92 -23.10
C LYS A 115 -13.12 -16.50 -22.72
N SER A 116 -12.01 -16.32 -22.01
CA SER A 116 -11.60 -14.98 -21.62
C SER A 116 -11.27 -14.09 -22.84
N VAL A 117 -11.79 -12.87 -22.88
CA VAL A 117 -11.52 -11.88 -23.93
C VAL A 117 -10.61 -10.80 -23.37
N LYS A 118 -9.47 -10.57 -24.00
CA LYS A 118 -8.41 -9.65 -23.51
C LYS A 118 -8.13 -9.83 -22.01
N GLY A 119 -8.18 -11.06 -21.50
CA GLY A 119 -7.92 -11.36 -20.08
C GLY A 119 -9.08 -11.15 -19.12
N VAL A 120 -10.20 -10.58 -19.55
CA VAL A 120 -11.46 -10.52 -18.80
C VAL A 120 -12.13 -11.90 -18.87
N LYS A 121 -12.55 -12.46 -17.72
CA LYS A 121 -13.20 -13.79 -17.68
C LYS A 121 -14.72 -13.72 -17.62
N GLY A 122 -15.28 -12.54 -17.35
CA GLY A 122 -16.71 -12.32 -17.16
C GLY A 122 -16.92 -11.07 -16.31
N THR A 123 -18.18 -10.84 -15.92
CA THR A 123 -18.55 -9.66 -15.12
C THR A 123 -17.97 -9.74 -13.71
N SER A 124 -17.83 -8.58 -13.06
CA SER A 124 -17.52 -8.51 -11.63
C SER A 124 -18.56 -7.66 -10.93
N VAL A 125 -18.97 -8.09 -9.73
CA VAL A 125 -20.03 -7.43 -8.96
C VAL A 125 -19.67 -5.97 -8.63
N LEU A 126 -18.36 -5.65 -8.55
CA LEU A 126 -17.89 -4.27 -8.34
C LEU A 126 -18.19 -3.34 -9.52
N MET A 127 -18.51 -3.85 -10.72
CA MET A 127 -18.96 -3.03 -11.84
C MET A 127 -20.27 -2.28 -11.52
N ASN A 128 -21.06 -2.79 -10.57
CA ASN A 128 -22.31 -2.16 -10.13
C ASN A 128 -22.12 -0.88 -9.30
N LEU A 129 -20.87 -0.50 -8.99
CA LEU A 129 -20.52 0.73 -8.28
C LEU A 129 -20.13 1.88 -9.23
N TYR A 130 -20.14 1.65 -10.55
CA TYR A 130 -19.95 2.70 -11.55
C TYR A 130 -21.12 3.71 -11.52
N PRO A 131 -20.89 5.02 -11.75
CA PRO A 131 -19.63 5.67 -12.13
C PRO A 131 -18.70 6.02 -10.97
N ASN A 132 -19.15 5.86 -9.73
CA ASN A 132 -18.42 6.32 -8.54
C ASN A 132 -17.13 5.54 -8.29
N PHE A 133 -17.07 4.26 -8.71
CA PHE A 133 -15.91 3.39 -8.58
C PHE A 133 -15.49 2.83 -9.95
N ASN A 134 -14.28 3.17 -10.41
CA ASN A 134 -13.70 2.57 -11.61
C ASN A 134 -12.75 1.42 -11.25
N MET A 135 -13.08 0.25 -11.75
CA MET A 135 -12.36 -1.00 -11.50
C MET A 135 -10.93 -1.01 -12.07
N SER A 136 -10.64 -0.28 -13.15
CA SER A 136 -9.34 -0.34 -13.85
C SER A 136 -8.23 0.46 -13.18
N SER A 137 -8.52 1.16 -12.08
CA SER A 137 -7.56 1.99 -11.38
C SER A 137 -7.22 1.44 -9.99
N GLY A 138 -6.00 0.93 -9.83
CA GLY A 138 -5.45 0.43 -8.57
C GLY A 138 -3.97 0.74 -8.37
N SER A 139 -3.43 0.40 -7.21
CA SER A 139 -2.04 0.66 -6.79
C SER A 139 -1.13 -0.58 -6.88
N LEU A 140 0.19 -0.41 -6.72
CA LEU A 140 1.21 -1.38 -7.14
C LEU A 140 2.52 -1.37 -6.34
N ASP A 141 3.08 -2.57 -6.06
CA ASP A 141 4.33 -2.76 -5.27
C ASP A 141 5.37 -3.75 -5.89
N SER A 142 6.63 -3.26 -5.89
CA SER A 142 7.95 -3.90 -5.67
C SER A 142 8.75 -4.69 -6.75
N LEU A 143 10.09 -4.56 -6.69
CA LEU A 143 11.17 -5.15 -7.53
C LEU A 143 12.40 -5.58 -6.67
N ARG A 144 13.30 -6.43 -7.23
CA ARG A 144 14.44 -7.11 -6.57
C ARG A 144 15.81 -6.86 -7.25
N ALA A 145 16.89 -7.26 -6.54
CA ALA A 145 18.28 -6.81 -6.70
C ALA A 145 19.32 -7.83 -7.19
N LYS A 146 20.42 -7.29 -7.73
CA LYS A 146 21.76 -7.88 -7.81
C LYS A 146 22.80 -6.80 -7.45
N ASP A 147 23.93 -7.25 -6.91
CA ASP A 147 25.14 -6.53 -6.46
C ASP A 147 25.19 -6.18 -4.95
N ILE A 148 25.95 -6.99 -4.18
CA ILE A 148 25.71 -7.17 -2.73
C ILE A 148 26.90 -6.78 -1.85
N ARG A 149 28.17 -6.88 -2.28
CA ARG A 149 29.30 -6.78 -1.32
C ARG A 149 29.73 -5.36 -0.93
N ARG A 150 29.88 -4.44 -1.90
CA ARG A 150 30.25 -3.03 -1.62
C ARG A 150 29.10 -2.23 -1.01
N LEU A 151 27.87 -2.68 -1.25
CA LEU A 151 26.65 -2.07 -0.75
C LEU A 151 26.48 -2.27 0.76
N ASP A 152 26.88 -3.43 1.30
CA ASP A 152 26.79 -3.75 2.74
C ASP A 152 27.56 -2.77 3.63
N ILE A 153 28.73 -2.31 3.18
CA ILE A 153 29.56 -1.36 3.93
C ILE A 153 28.84 -0.02 4.03
N ARG A 154 28.31 0.49 2.91
CA ARG A 154 27.62 1.79 2.88
C ARG A 154 26.27 1.78 3.60
N ILE A 155 25.55 0.65 3.59
CA ILE A 155 24.33 0.48 4.39
C ILE A 155 24.64 0.59 5.90
N ARG A 156 25.78 0.06 6.35
CA ARG A 156 26.19 0.11 7.76
C ARG A 156 26.47 1.54 8.24
N ASP A 157 27.08 2.35 7.38
CA ASP A 157 27.52 3.71 7.72
C ASP A 157 26.43 4.78 7.51
N LEU A 158 25.28 4.38 6.93
CA LEU A 158 24.18 5.29 6.63
C LEU A 158 23.47 5.74 7.92
N LYS A 159 23.58 7.03 8.25
CA LYS A 159 22.74 7.68 9.26
C LYS A 159 21.40 8.07 8.62
N LEU A 160 20.34 7.35 8.97
CA LEU A 160 18.98 7.67 8.52
C LEU A 160 18.35 8.76 9.40
N PRO A 161 17.50 9.63 8.83
CA PRO A 161 16.75 10.63 9.60
C PRO A 161 15.69 9.97 10.49
N HIS A 162 15.18 10.68 11.50
CA HIS A 162 14.37 10.12 12.60
C HIS A 162 13.06 9.47 12.13
N GLU A 163 12.53 9.89 10.98
CA GLU A 163 11.32 9.37 10.35
C GLU A 163 11.49 7.94 9.80
N ALA A 164 12.73 7.48 9.62
CA ALA A 164 13.02 6.11 9.24
C ALA A 164 12.87 5.17 10.45
N THR A 165 11.68 4.58 10.59
CA THR A 165 11.35 3.64 11.68
C THR A 165 12.20 2.37 11.72
N ARG A 166 13.02 2.07 10.68
CA ARG A 166 13.87 0.86 10.61
C ARG A 166 15.22 1.13 9.94
N LYS A 167 16.28 0.52 10.47
CA LYS A 167 17.57 0.40 9.77
C LYS A 167 17.49 -0.66 8.66
N LEU A 168 18.21 -0.43 7.57
CA LEU A 168 18.37 -1.42 6.50
C LEU A 168 19.15 -2.64 7.03
N ARG A 169 18.62 -3.84 6.81
CA ARG A 169 19.35 -5.09 7.06
C ARG A 169 20.48 -5.25 6.05
N THR A 170 21.46 -6.08 6.37
CA THR A 170 22.52 -6.43 5.42
C THR A 170 21.95 -7.11 4.18
N THR A 171 22.64 -6.95 3.06
CA THR A 171 22.32 -7.51 1.74
C THR A 171 22.39 -9.04 1.70
N LYS A 172 23.04 -9.70 2.68
CA LYS A 172 22.92 -11.16 2.89
C LYS A 172 21.47 -11.62 3.07
N GLY A 173 20.60 -10.73 3.55
CA GLY A 173 19.16 -10.97 3.71
C GLY A 173 18.27 -10.27 2.67
N ILE A 174 18.81 -9.82 1.53
CA ILE A 174 18.09 -8.97 0.56
C ILE A 174 16.81 -9.62 0.01
N SER A 175 16.79 -10.95 -0.12
CA SER A 175 15.61 -11.72 -0.51
C SER A 175 14.47 -11.67 0.52
N PHE A 176 14.78 -11.33 1.78
CA PHE A 176 13.85 -11.25 2.90
C PHE A 176 13.56 -9.81 3.33
N TRP A 177 14.06 -8.81 2.59
CA TRP A 177 13.75 -7.41 2.84
C TRP A 177 12.25 -7.16 2.68
N LYS A 178 11.69 -6.43 3.65
CA LYS A 178 10.29 -6.00 3.63
C LYS A 178 10.15 -4.78 2.71
N ALA A 179 8.94 -4.50 2.24
CA ALA A 179 8.67 -3.36 1.38
C ALA A 179 9.12 -2.01 1.98
N SER A 180 9.06 -1.84 3.31
CA SER A 180 9.59 -0.66 4.01
C SER A 180 11.10 -0.49 3.83
N GLU A 181 11.87 -1.58 3.80
CA GLU A 181 13.31 -1.54 3.57
C GLU A 181 13.64 -1.25 2.11
N TRP A 182 12.90 -1.85 1.18
CA TRP A 182 13.02 -1.52 -0.24
C TRP A 182 12.73 -0.05 -0.52
N ARG A 183 11.77 0.55 0.18
CA ARG A 183 11.49 1.99 0.09
C ARG A 183 12.69 2.83 0.56
N ILE A 184 13.25 2.52 1.73
CA ILE A 184 14.42 3.24 2.26
C ILE A 184 15.61 3.08 1.31
N PHE A 185 15.86 1.86 0.84
CA PHE A 185 16.91 1.59 -0.12
C PHE A 185 16.71 2.38 -1.41
N LEU A 186 15.50 2.41 -1.99
CA LEU A 186 15.22 3.16 -3.21
C LEU A 186 15.63 4.63 -3.07
N LEU A 187 15.20 5.28 -1.98
CA LEU A 187 15.46 6.71 -1.73
C LEU A 187 16.94 7.01 -1.45
N THR A 188 17.67 6.05 -0.87
CA THR A 188 19.09 6.21 -0.50
C THR A 188 20.05 5.64 -1.55
N SER A 189 19.52 4.86 -2.49
CA SER A 189 20.27 4.17 -3.53
C SER A 189 21.13 5.08 -4.43
N PRO A 190 20.78 6.35 -4.74
CA PRO A 190 21.69 7.23 -5.47
C PRO A 190 23.05 7.38 -4.77
N VAL A 191 23.04 7.58 -3.45
CA VAL A 191 24.28 7.69 -2.66
C VAL A 191 24.93 6.33 -2.51
N LEU A 192 24.14 5.30 -2.18
CA LEU A 192 24.66 3.96 -1.90
C LEU A 192 25.29 3.30 -3.13
N LEU A 193 24.78 3.54 -4.33
CA LEU A 193 25.23 2.85 -5.55
C LEU A 193 26.23 3.66 -6.38
N LYS A 194 26.49 4.93 -6.02
CA LYS A 194 27.46 5.79 -6.71
C LYS A 194 28.86 5.15 -6.74
N ASN A 195 29.47 5.02 -7.91
CA ASN A 195 30.77 4.36 -8.10
C ASN A 195 30.79 2.86 -7.72
N ILE A 196 29.63 2.22 -7.53
CA ILE A 196 29.51 0.76 -7.41
C ILE A 196 29.04 0.18 -8.73
N LEU A 197 27.97 0.76 -9.29
CA LEU A 197 27.41 0.34 -10.58
C LEU A 197 28.18 0.99 -11.74
N ASN A 198 28.20 0.31 -12.89
CA ASN A 198 28.63 0.92 -14.15
C ASN A 198 27.80 2.19 -14.41
N HIS A 199 28.45 3.24 -14.89
CA HIS A 199 27.86 4.53 -15.21
C HIS A 199 26.55 4.44 -16.04
N ILE A 200 26.46 3.54 -17.03
CA ILE A 200 25.24 3.32 -17.83
C ILE A 200 24.10 2.82 -16.93
N VAL A 201 24.36 1.76 -16.18
CA VAL A 201 23.38 1.12 -15.27
C VAL A 201 22.97 2.09 -14.15
N TYR A 202 23.92 2.86 -13.64
CA TYR A 202 23.69 3.85 -12.60
C TYR A 202 22.78 4.99 -13.10
N LYS A 203 23.08 5.60 -14.25
CA LYS A 203 22.22 6.62 -14.86
C LYS A 203 20.82 6.11 -15.14
N HIS A 204 20.71 4.87 -15.63
CA HIS A 204 19.43 4.23 -15.87
C HIS A 204 18.64 4.03 -14.57
N TRP A 205 19.29 3.53 -13.51
CA TRP A 205 18.69 3.38 -12.19
C TRP A 205 18.20 4.72 -11.60
N LEU A 206 18.94 5.82 -11.83
CA LEU A 206 18.53 7.14 -11.38
C LEU A 206 17.23 7.63 -12.04
N LEU A 207 16.93 7.25 -13.28
CA LEU A 207 15.63 7.55 -13.91
C LEU A 207 14.48 6.94 -13.10
N PHE A 208 14.63 5.68 -12.68
CA PHE A 208 13.65 5.00 -11.84
C PHE A 208 13.51 5.68 -10.47
N VAL A 209 14.62 5.92 -9.78
CA VAL A 209 14.59 6.55 -8.45
C VAL A 209 13.98 7.95 -8.51
N HIS A 210 14.36 8.76 -9.50
CA HIS A 210 13.85 10.11 -9.67
C HIS A 210 12.35 10.11 -9.97
N GLY A 211 11.91 9.28 -10.92
CA GLY A 211 10.49 9.15 -11.27
C GLY A 211 9.63 8.73 -10.08
N ILE A 212 10.05 7.74 -9.29
CA ILE A 212 9.30 7.32 -8.09
C ILE A 212 9.32 8.41 -7.01
N THR A 213 10.43 9.11 -6.82
CA THR A 213 10.56 10.15 -5.78
C THR A 213 9.59 11.31 -6.03
N LEU A 214 9.46 11.77 -7.28
CA LEU A 214 8.48 12.78 -7.69
C LEU A 214 7.04 12.33 -7.34
N LEU A 215 6.71 11.07 -7.62
CA LEU A 215 5.39 10.50 -7.35
C LEU A 215 5.11 10.20 -5.86
N LEU A 216 6.13 10.28 -5.00
CA LEU A 216 6.02 10.11 -3.55
C LEU A 216 5.90 11.45 -2.80
N GLY A 217 5.93 12.58 -3.49
CA GLY A 217 5.82 13.91 -2.90
C GLY A 217 4.57 14.10 -2.05
N THR A 218 4.64 15.01 -1.08
CA THR A 218 3.48 15.47 -0.29
C THR A 218 2.61 16.44 -1.11
N ASN A 219 3.24 17.19 -2.00
CA ASN A 219 2.60 18.02 -3.02
C ASN A 219 3.24 17.70 -4.37
N ILE A 220 2.43 17.31 -5.35
CA ILE A 220 2.89 16.82 -6.65
C ILE A 220 2.22 17.67 -7.73
N SER A 221 3.01 18.48 -8.44
CA SER A 221 2.50 19.31 -9.53
C SER A 221 2.26 18.48 -10.80
N ARG A 222 1.51 19.06 -11.76
CA ARG A 222 1.31 18.42 -13.08
C ARG A 222 2.64 18.23 -13.83
N ASP A 223 3.58 19.15 -13.63
CA ASP A 223 4.92 19.08 -14.21
C ASP A 223 5.75 17.94 -13.59
N ASP A 224 5.67 17.75 -12.26
CA ASP A 224 6.30 16.62 -11.58
C ASP A 224 5.78 15.27 -12.11
N ILE A 225 4.45 15.17 -12.34
CA ILE A 225 3.84 13.96 -12.91
C ILE A 225 4.36 13.72 -14.33
N ALA A 226 4.47 14.76 -15.16
CA ALA A 226 4.97 14.65 -16.53
C ALA A 226 6.45 14.23 -16.57
N LYS A 227 7.29 14.85 -15.74
CA LYS A 227 8.70 14.48 -15.58
C LYS A 227 8.86 13.05 -15.08
N ALA A 228 8.06 12.64 -14.11
CA ALA A 228 8.04 11.26 -13.62
C ALA A 228 7.63 10.28 -14.72
N GLU A 229 6.62 10.62 -15.52
CA GLU A 229 6.18 9.81 -16.65
C GLU A 229 7.30 9.61 -17.69
N ASP A 230 8.00 10.68 -18.08
CA ASP A 230 9.16 10.61 -18.99
C ASP A 230 10.26 9.70 -18.42
N CYS A 231 10.64 9.93 -17.16
CA CYS A 231 11.68 9.15 -16.50
C CYS A 231 11.34 7.66 -16.44
N LEU A 232 10.10 7.32 -16.06
CA LEU A 232 9.65 5.93 -15.97
C LEU A 232 9.52 5.27 -17.34
N LYS A 233 9.06 5.98 -18.38
CA LYS A 233 9.04 5.46 -19.76
C LYS A 233 10.45 5.16 -20.27
N ARG A 234 11.38 6.08 -20.06
CA ARG A 234 12.80 5.90 -20.46
C ARG A 234 13.44 4.74 -19.71
N PHE A 235 13.15 4.61 -18.41
CA PHE A 235 13.59 3.45 -17.63
C PHE A 235 13.02 2.14 -18.18
N VAL A 236 11.71 2.03 -18.39
CA VAL A 236 11.09 0.80 -18.92
C VAL A 236 11.60 0.44 -20.32
N SER A 237 11.86 1.45 -21.15
CA SER A 237 12.45 1.26 -22.48
C SER A 237 13.86 0.67 -22.40
N GLY A 238 14.71 1.17 -21.50
CA GLY A 238 16.10 0.71 -21.36
C GLY A 238 16.24 -0.65 -20.66
N VAL A 239 15.20 -1.18 -20.01
CA VAL A 239 15.28 -2.46 -19.28
C VAL A 239 15.73 -3.61 -20.17
N LYS A 240 15.17 -3.71 -21.39
CA LYS A 240 15.50 -4.79 -22.33
C LYS A 240 16.99 -4.77 -22.66
N ASP A 241 17.52 -3.61 -23.03
CA ASP A 241 18.86 -3.48 -23.57
C ASP A 241 19.94 -3.52 -22.47
N ILE A 242 19.59 -3.11 -21.24
CA ILE A 242 20.53 -3.04 -20.10
C ILE A 242 20.50 -4.29 -19.24
N TYR A 243 19.32 -4.88 -18.98
CA TYR A 243 19.16 -6.00 -18.04
C TYR A 243 18.72 -7.31 -18.70
N GLY A 244 18.26 -7.27 -19.95
CA GLY A 244 17.71 -8.42 -20.67
C GLY A 244 16.20 -8.34 -20.88
N ILE A 245 15.74 -8.98 -21.96
CA ILE A 245 14.33 -8.99 -22.35
C ILE A 245 13.43 -9.68 -21.30
N GLU A 246 13.96 -10.67 -20.60
CA GLU A 246 13.31 -11.43 -19.53
C GLU A 246 13.08 -10.62 -18.25
N GLU A 247 13.67 -9.42 -18.16
CA GLU A 247 13.51 -8.48 -17.05
C GLU A 247 12.38 -7.46 -17.30
N GLN A 248 11.78 -7.41 -18.50
CA GLN A 248 10.53 -6.67 -18.77
C GLN A 248 9.31 -7.37 -18.16
N SER A 249 9.40 -7.65 -16.87
CA SER A 249 8.40 -8.30 -16.06
C SER A 249 7.13 -7.45 -15.92
N TYR A 250 6.08 -8.09 -15.42
CA TYR A 250 4.83 -7.41 -15.04
C TYR A 250 5.08 -6.18 -14.16
N ASN A 251 5.97 -6.27 -13.17
CA ASN A 251 6.23 -5.16 -12.24
C ASN A 251 6.94 -3.98 -12.92
N ILE A 252 7.82 -4.24 -13.89
CA ILE A 252 8.44 -3.19 -14.71
C ILE A 252 7.39 -2.52 -15.61
N HIS A 253 6.52 -3.30 -16.25
CA HIS A 253 5.45 -2.76 -17.09
C HIS A 253 4.52 -1.82 -16.31
N LEU A 254 4.29 -2.10 -15.04
CA LEU A 254 3.38 -1.31 -14.23
C LEU A 254 3.89 0.08 -13.86
N LEU A 255 5.19 0.32 -14.01
CA LEU A 255 5.78 1.65 -13.89
C LEU A 255 5.16 2.63 -14.91
N LEU A 256 4.74 2.14 -16.09
CA LEU A 256 4.07 2.94 -17.12
C LEU A 256 2.70 3.47 -16.69
N HIS A 257 2.09 2.90 -15.65
CA HIS A 257 0.77 3.30 -15.16
C HIS A 257 0.82 4.21 -13.94
N LEU A 258 1.99 4.36 -13.29
CA LEU A 258 2.10 5.07 -12.00
C LEU A 258 1.71 6.55 -12.10
N SER A 259 2.19 7.27 -13.13
CA SER A 259 1.85 8.69 -13.31
C SER A 259 0.35 8.91 -13.51
N ALA A 260 -0.32 8.00 -14.25
CA ALA A 260 -1.76 8.05 -14.42
C ALA A 260 -2.52 7.75 -13.12
N THR A 261 -2.03 6.79 -12.32
CA THR A 261 -2.59 6.49 -11.00
C THR A 261 -2.45 7.68 -10.05
N VAL A 262 -1.29 8.36 -10.03
CA VAL A 262 -1.08 9.54 -9.17
C VAL A 262 -1.96 10.72 -9.59
N LYS A 263 -2.13 10.92 -10.90
CA LYS A 263 -3.03 11.94 -11.44
C LYS A 263 -4.50 11.72 -11.01
N ALA A 264 -4.91 10.46 -10.85
CA ALA A 264 -6.29 10.11 -10.48
C ALA A 264 -6.53 10.05 -8.96
N TRP A 265 -5.56 9.54 -8.18
CA TRP A 265 -5.76 9.17 -6.78
C TRP A 265 -4.84 9.88 -5.79
N GLY A 266 -3.97 10.76 -6.27
CA GLY A 266 -2.96 11.41 -5.47
C GLY A 266 -1.71 10.53 -5.24
N PRO A 267 -0.83 10.95 -4.32
CA PRO A 267 0.50 10.35 -4.15
C PRO A 267 0.50 8.83 -3.93
N LEU A 268 1.58 8.15 -4.34
CA LEU A 268 1.67 6.68 -4.23
C LEU A 268 1.49 6.15 -2.80
N TRP A 269 1.90 6.92 -1.79
CA TRP A 269 1.75 6.51 -0.39
C TRP A 269 0.30 6.50 0.08
N ALA A 270 -0.58 7.29 -0.53
CA ALA A 270 -2.00 7.39 -0.16
C ALA A 270 -2.82 6.18 -0.63
N ASN A 271 -2.29 5.40 -1.58
CA ASN A 271 -2.98 4.24 -2.15
C ASN A 271 -2.22 2.92 -1.87
N SER A 272 -1.37 2.89 -0.83
CA SER A 272 -0.54 1.72 -0.49
C SER A 272 -1.32 0.64 0.26
N CYS A 273 -0.90 -0.63 0.13
CA CYS A 273 -1.52 -1.73 0.85
C CYS A 273 -1.07 -1.87 2.32
N PHE A 274 -0.17 -1.00 2.81
CA PHE A 274 0.40 -1.13 4.16
C PHE A 274 -0.63 -1.09 5.28
N VAL A 275 -1.66 -0.26 5.15
CA VAL A 275 -2.73 -0.14 6.16
C VAL A 275 -3.50 -1.46 6.29
N PHE A 276 -3.73 -2.14 5.15
CA PHE A 276 -4.44 -3.42 5.12
C PHE A 276 -3.57 -4.56 5.66
N GLU A 277 -2.27 -4.57 5.37
CA GLU A 277 -1.34 -5.56 5.95
C GLU A 277 -1.24 -5.45 7.47
N ASP A 278 -1.22 -4.22 8.02
CA ASP A 278 -1.26 -4.01 9.47
C ASP A 278 -2.58 -4.52 10.08
N ALA A 279 -3.72 -4.23 9.44
CA ALA A 279 -5.03 -4.75 9.86
C ALA A 279 -5.09 -6.29 9.79
N LEU A 280 -4.55 -6.91 8.74
CA LEU A 280 -4.45 -8.37 8.62
C LEU A 280 -3.54 -8.96 9.70
N GLY A 281 -2.44 -8.28 10.04
CA GLY A 281 -1.58 -8.63 11.16
C GLY A 281 -2.35 -8.70 12.49
N LYS A 282 -3.20 -7.70 12.75
CA LYS A 282 -4.10 -7.67 13.92
C LYS A 282 -5.15 -8.79 13.89
N LEU A 283 -5.75 -9.07 12.73
CA LEU A 283 -6.72 -10.17 12.60
C LEU A 283 -6.07 -11.54 12.86
N LYS A 284 -4.81 -11.71 12.46
CA LYS A 284 -4.06 -12.95 12.74
C LYS A 284 -3.87 -13.22 14.23
N THR A 285 -3.85 -12.19 15.08
CA THR A 285 -3.74 -12.39 16.55
C THR A 285 -5.06 -12.80 17.19
N LEU A 286 -6.18 -12.78 16.47
CA LEU A 286 -7.51 -13.13 16.97
C LEU A 286 -7.84 -14.63 16.87
N HIS A 287 -6.92 -15.45 16.38
CA HIS A 287 -7.07 -16.91 16.41
C HIS A 287 -5.77 -17.56 16.91
N HIS A 288 -5.93 -18.66 17.64
CA HIS A 288 -4.80 -19.41 18.19
C HIS A 288 -4.84 -20.88 17.76
N GLY A 289 -6.02 -21.42 17.43
CA GLY A 289 -6.19 -22.78 16.93
C GLY A 289 -6.32 -22.86 15.42
N THR A 290 -6.11 -24.05 14.85
CA THR A 290 -6.22 -24.33 13.41
C THR A 290 -7.64 -24.65 12.94
N LYS A 291 -8.55 -24.99 13.87
CA LYS A 291 -9.95 -25.34 13.57
C LYS A 291 -10.86 -24.12 13.62
N ALA A 292 -11.77 -24.00 12.66
CA ALA A 292 -12.78 -22.92 12.62
C ALA A 292 -12.18 -21.50 12.78
N VAL A 293 -11.03 -21.26 12.13
CA VAL A 293 -10.32 -19.97 12.18
C VAL A 293 -11.25 -18.77 11.90
N PRO A 294 -12.14 -18.79 10.90
CA PRO A 294 -13.07 -17.68 10.67
C PRO A 294 -13.97 -17.40 11.88
N MET A 295 -14.52 -18.42 12.52
CA MET A 295 -15.39 -18.26 13.71
C MET A 295 -14.62 -17.71 14.92
N GLN A 296 -13.37 -18.17 15.13
CA GLN A 296 -12.52 -17.62 16.19
C GLN A 296 -12.29 -16.12 15.99
N ILE A 297 -11.90 -15.72 14.77
CA ILE A 297 -11.66 -14.31 14.43
C ILE A 297 -12.94 -13.50 14.61
N THR A 298 -14.07 -13.95 14.05
CA THR A 298 -15.34 -13.24 14.15
C THR A 298 -15.79 -13.09 15.59
N SER A 299 -15.79 -14.16 16.38
CA SER A 299 -16.20 -14.12 17.79
C SER A 299 -15.33 -13.17 18.62
N ALA A 300 -14.00 -13.27 18.48
CA ALA A 300 -13.07 -12.38 19.19
C ALA A 300 -13.22 -10.92 18.76
N TYR A 301 -13.42 -10.66 17.46
CA TYR A 301 -13.62 -9.31 16.94
C TYR A 301 -14.94 -8.71 17.42
N THR A 302 -16.06 -9.42 17.27
CA THR A 302 -17.38 -8.99 17.74
C THR A 302 -17.37 -8.71 19.24
N SER A 303 -16.73 -9.57 20.03
CA SER A 303 -16.63 -9.39 21.49
C SER A 303 -15.89 -8.09 21.84
N LYS A 304 -14.75 -7.81 21.18
CA LYS A 304 -14.00 -6.56 21.36
C LYS A 304 -14.82 -5.33 20.94
N SER A 305 -15.50 -5.40 19.81
CA SER A 305 -16.33 -4.30 19.30
C SER A 305 -17.52 -4.00 20.22
N LEU A 306 -18.19 -5.05 20.72
CA LEU A 306 -19.31 -4.91 21.65
C LEU A 306 -18.87 -4.28 22.97
N LEU A 307 -17.73 -4.72 23.52
CA LEU A 307 -17.15 -4.11 24.72
C LEU A 307 -16.89 -2.61 24.53
N GLY A 308 -16.37 -2.20 23.37
CA GLY A 308 -16.18 -0.78 23.04
C GLY A 308 -17.49 0.02 23.06
N VAL A 309 -18.57 -0.56 22.54
CA VAL A 309 -19.90 0.07 22.56
C VAL A 309 -20.44 0.18 23.98
N LEU A 310 -20.37 -0.90 24.77
CA LEU A 310 -20.87 -0.91 26.16
C LEU A 310 -20.14 0.11 27.05
N VAL A 311 -18.82 0.24 26.89
CA VAL A 311 -18.02 1.27 27.57
C VAL A 311 -18.45 2.67 27.12
N SER A 312 -18.61 2.90 25.81
CA SER A 312 -19.01 4.21 25.27
C SER A 312 -20.39 4.68 25.73
N LYS A 313 -21.30 3.74 26.01
CA LYS A 313 -22.65 4.01 26.52
C LYS A 313 -22.71 4.10 28.06
N GLN A 314 -21.58 3.95 28.75
CA GLN A 314 -21.50 3.92 30.22
C GLN A 314 -22.44 2.86 30.86
N GLU A 315 -22.74 1.78 30.14
CA GLU A 315 -23.64 0.72 30.64
C GLU A 315 -22.95 -0.14 31.71
N ILE A 316 -21.62 -0.12 31.77
CA ILE A 316 -20.83 -0.87 32.75
C ILE A 316 -20.57 0.00 33.98
N ARG A 317 -21.28 -0.29 35.08
CA ARG A 317 -21.16 0.47 36.34
C ARG A 317 -20.05 -0.02 37.26
N ASN A 318 -19.60 -1.26 37.10
CA ASN A 318 -18.58 -1.84 37.97
C ASN A 318 -17.17 -1.37 37.56
N HIS A 319 -16.51 -0.66 38.47
CA HIS A 319 -15.19 -0.07 38.24
C HIS A 319 -14.07 -1.11 37.98
N GLN A 320 -14.14 -2.30 38.58
CA GLN A 320 -13.15 -3.36 38.34
C GLN A 320 -13.30 -3.94 36.93
N ILE A 321 -14.54 -4.08 36.46
CA ILE A 321 -14.84 -4.56 35.10
C ILE A 321 -14.41 -3.52 34.06
N LEU A 322 -14.68 -2.23 34.31
CA LEU A 322 -14.20 -1.14 33.46
C LEU A 322 -12.67 -1.17 33.34
N LYS A 323 -11.96 -1.24 34.47
CA LYS A 323 -10.49 -1.32 34.48
C LYS A 323 -9.96 -2.55 33.73
N PHE A 324 -10.59 -3.70 33.90
CA PHE A 324 -10.22 -4.92 33.16
C PHE A 324 -10.43 -4.77 31.64
N ILE A 325 -11.53 -4.14 31.22
CA ILE A 325 -11.82 -3.88 29.80
C ILE A 325 -10.81 -2.89 29.22
N GLU A 326 -10.49 -1.82 29.94
CA GLU A 326 -9.46 -0.86 29.56
C GLU A 326 -8.10 -1.54 29.40
N GLU A 327 -7.72 -2.42 30.32
CA GLU A 327 -6.49 -3.21 30.25
C GLU A 327 -6.48 -4.19 29.06
N MET A 328 -7.62 -4.81 28.74
CA MET A 328 -7.78 -5.66 27.55
C MET A 328 -7.64 -4.88 26.24
N GLN A 329 -8.21 -3.67 26.17
CA GLN A 329 -8.15 -2.81 24.99
C GLN A 329 -6.78 -2.12 24.83
N ALA A 330 -6.08 -1.83 25.93
CA ALA A 330 -4.81 -1.12 25.95
C ALA A 330 -3.61 -1.91 25.37
N LYS A 331 -3.77 -3.18 25.01
CA LYS A 331 -2.66 -4.06 24.57
C LYS A 331 -1.90 -3.60 23.31
N HIS A 332 -2.26 -2.51 22.64
CA HIS A 332 -1.51 -2.02 21.47
C HIS A 332 -1.28 -0.51 21.35
N ALA A 333 -1.67 0.34 22.29
CA ALA A 333 -1.46 1.79 22.11
C ALA A 333 -1.44 2.58 23.42
N VAL A 334 -0.42 2.42 24.25
CA VAL A 334 0.02 3.54 25.10
C VAL A 334 1.52 3.42 25.30
N THR A 335 2.26 4.45 24.88
CA THR A 335 3.55 4.79 25.48
C THR A 335 3.25 5.08 26.95
N LYS A 336 3.20 4.05 27.81
CA LYS A 336 2.75 4.11 29.22
C LYS A 336 3.60 5.01 30.13
N LYS A 337 4.48 5.84 29.58
CA LYS A 337 5.34 6.73 30.34
C LYS A 337 5.12 8.14 29.83
N VAL A 338 4.14 8.78 30.43
CA VAL A 338 3.96 10.23 30.36
C VAL A 338 4.41 10.77 31.70
N THR A 339 5.39 11.67 31.71
CA THR A 339 5.80 12.40 32.92
C THR A 339 5.38 13.84 32.74
N ASN A 340 4.59 14.34 33.69
CA ASN A 340 4.26 15.76 33.73
C ASN A 340 5.35 16.47 34.53
N ILE A 341 5.99 17.46 33.91
CA ILE A 341 6.88 18.39 34.59
C ILE A 341 6.30 19.78 34.35
N ASN A 342 5.75 20.40 35.40
CA ASN A 342 5.02 21.66 35.34
C ASN A 342 3.88 21.61 34.29
N VAL A 343 3.89 22.52 33.33
CA VAL A 343 2.89 22.65 32.26
C VAL A 343 3.15 21.72 31.06
N CYS A 344 4.22 20.93 31.10
CA CYS A 344 4.66 20.11 29.97
C CYS A 344 4.40 18.61 30.19
N MET A 345 3.84 17.96 29.17
CA MET A 345 3.69 16.50 29.07
C MET A 345 4.87 15.90 28.29
N LEU A 346 5.69 15.07 28.94
CA LEU A 346 6.81 14.36 28.31
C LEU A 346 6.43 12.91 28.01
N TYR A 347 6.54 12.48 26.76
CA TYR A 347 6.23 11.12 26.31
C TYR A 347 7.52 10.29 26.12
N GLY A 348 7.63 9.14 26.79
CA GLY A 348 8.76 8.20 26.62
C GLY A 348 9.32 7.67 27.95
N LYS A 349 10.25 6.71 27.88
CA LYS A 349 10.93 6.17 29.08
C LYS A 349 11.92 7.22 29.61
N THR A 350 11.65 7.78 30.79
CA THR A 350 12.57 8.70 31.47
C THR A 350 13.94 8.05 31.65
N THR A 351 14.97 8.71 31.14
CA THR A 351 16.37 8.35 31.35
C THR A 351 17.06 9.52 32.01
N TYR A 352 17.55 9.32 33.22
CA TYR A 352 18.41 10.28 33.89
C TYR A 352 19.82 10.10 33.33
N ARG A 353 20.40 11.17 32.80
CA ARG A 353 21.83 11.25 32.54
C ARG A 353 22.36 12.53 33.14
N ASN A 354 23.59 12.48 33.63
CA ASN A 354 24.31 13.70 33.98
C ASN A 354 24.56 14.49 32.69
N LEU A 355 24.37 15.81 32.75
CA LEU A 355 24.70 16.70 31.65
C LEU A 355 26.21 16.62 31.39
N LEU A 356 26.58 16.66 30.12
CA LEU A 356 27.99 16.88 29.77
C LEU A 356 28.36 18.33 30.15
N ARG A 357 29.61 18.57 30.55
CA ARG A 357 30.11 19.90 30.94
C ARG A 357 29.91 20.97 29.85
N THR A 358 29.84 20.55 28.59
CA THR A 358 29.53 21.39 27.42
C THR A 358 28.06 21.78 27.36
N GLU A 359 27.16 20.86 27.70
CA GLU A 359 25.70 21.07 27.74
C GLU A 359 25.31 21.95 28.93
N GLU A 360 25.96 21.73 30.08
CA GLU A 360 25.80 22.54 31.29
C GLU A 360 26.19 24.00 31.06
N LYS A 361 27.37 24.25 30.44
CA LYS A 361 27.78 25.61 30.04
C LYS A 361 26.79 26.28 29.08
N ALA A 362 26.21 25.52 28.14
CA ALA A 362 25.24 26.05 27.19
C ALA A 362 23.90 26.43 27.86
N ILE A 363 23.46 25.63 28.84
CA ILE A 363 22.25 25.88 29.62
C ILE A 363 22.45 27.08 30.56
N LEU A 364 23.59 27.17 31.26
CA LEU A 364 23.91 28.32 32.12
C LEU A 364 23.92 29.64 31.32
N LYS A 365 24.51 29.63 30.11
CA LYS A 365 24.49 30.79 29.20
C LYS A 365 23.09 31.18 28.73
N LEU A 366 22.15 30.23 28.63
CA LEU A 366 20.74 30.46 28.30
C LEU A 366 19.93 30.97 29.49
N LEU A 367 20.33 30.62 30.71
CA LEU A 367 19.67 31.02 31.96
C LEU A 367 20.18 32.36 32.53
N GLY A 368 21.22 32.93 31.92
CA GLY A 368 21.59 34.34 32.13
C GLY A 368 22.60 34.59 33.24
N ASP A 369 23.51 33.64 33.52
CA ASP A 369 24.75 33.92 34.26
C ASP A 369 25.94 34.14 33.31
#